data_AF-A0AAW1KC18-F1
#
_entry.id   AF-A0AAW1KC18-F1
#
_cell.length_a   1.000
_cell.length_b   1.000
_cell.length_c   1.000
_cell.angle_alpha   90.00
_cell.angle_beta   90.00
_cell.angle_gamma   90.00
#
_symmetry.space_group_name_H-M   'P 1'
#
loop_
_entity.id
_entity.type
_entity.pdbx_description
1 polymer ?
#
loop_
_entity_poly.entity_id
_entity_poly.type
_entity_poly.pdbx_seq_one_letter_code
_entity_poly.pdbx_strand_id
1 'polypeptide(L)'
;MSEHWIEEKPEAAINSLLRETREQCKRAKCENKYVGFLVNGQEIISLYDVLHLFKGIRNNLVTKNLQLVLNEKLITAKWEHVQQFYLLDTMDDTRLCPKLTDGHVFAEKPNKMAIMAEVFRHQVGPLMKRISQWDTNSKYGLVPEAKETGEFILFIDSLFDSLNRNNKQAPSINPLKGSITRNSTHEIFWRDAIKVMETMKFYDERYLLPCLLAQT
;
A
#
# COMPACT_ATOMS: atom_id res chain seq x y z
N MET A 1 19.46 -14.07 23.16
CA MET A 1 20.16 -12.78 22.99
C MET A 1 19.35 -11.98 21.99
N SER A 2 18.65 -10.97 22.49
CA SER A 2 17.68 -10.17 21.75
C SER A 2 18.39 -9.11 20.92
N GLU A 3 18.26 -9.19 19.60
CA GLU A 3 18.54 -8.09 18.69
C GLU A 3 17.49 -7.00 18.90
N HIS A 4 17.74 -6.16 19.89
CA HIS A 4 16.98 -4.95 20.19
C HIS A 4 17.91 -3.77 19.92
N TRP A 5 18.16 -3.50 18.63
CA TRP A 5 19.01 -2.39 18.21
C TRP A 5 18.36 -1.60 17.06
N ILE A 6 17.98 -0.35 17.40
CA ILE A 6 18.04 0.85 16.54
C ILE A 6 17.01 0.94 15.40
N GLU A 7 15.74 1.17 15.72
CA GLU A 7 14.83 1.87 14.79
C GLU A 7 14.48 3.31 15.26
N GLU A 8 14.69 3.67 16.54
CA GLU A 8 14.25 4.98 17.08
C GLU A 8 15.14 6.20 16.76
N LYS A 9 16.32 6.06 16.14
CA LYS A 9 17.29 7.17 16.01
C LYS A 9 17.20 8.06 14.75
N PRO A 10 16.90 7.55 13.54
CA PRO A 10 16.97 8.37 12.33
C PRO A 10 15.85 9.41 12.24
N GLU A 11 14.62 9.04 12.57
CA GLU A 11 13.46 9.93 12.45
C GLU A 11 13.53 11.14 13.37
N ALA A 12 13.93 10.93 14.63
CA ALA A 12 14.12 12.02 15.60
C ALA A 12 15.19 13.01 15.13
N ALA A 13 16.28 12.50 14.54
CA ALA A 13 17.34 13.33 13.97
C ALA A 13 16.83 14.12 12.74
N ILE A 14 16.15 13.46 11.80
CA ILE A 14 15.58 14.10 10.61
C ILE A 14 14.58 15.20 11.02
N ASN A 15 13.69 14.91 11.97
CA ASN A 15 12.73 15.88 12.49
C ASN A 15 13.42 17.08 13.16
N SER A 16 14.54 16.84 13.84
CA SER A 16 15.35 17.93 14.40
C SER A 16 15.95 18.82 13.31
N LEU A 17 16.50 18.24 12.25
CA LEU A 17 17.11 18.98 11.13
C LEU A 17 16.08 19.77 10.32
N LEU A 18 14.89 19.20 10.11
CA LEU A 18 13.75 19.88 9.50
C LEU A 18 13.32 21.09 10.34
N ARG A 19 13.27 20.93 11.68
CA ARG A 19 12.95 22.03 12.61
C ARG A 19 14.02 23.12 12.56
N GLU A 20 15.29 22.75 12.58
CA GLU A 20 16.40 23.70 12.50
C GLU A 20 16.36 24.52 11.20
N THR A 21 16.11 23.87 10.07
CA THR A 21 15.95 24.55 8.77
C THR A 21 14.81 25.57 8.81
N ARG A 22 13.66 25.20 9.37
CA ARG A 22 12.53 26.12 9.55
C ARG A 22 12.89 27.32 10.44
N GLU A 23 13.66 27.10 11.50
CA GLU A 23 14.13 28.17 12.40
C GLU A 23 15.13 29.09 11.71
N GLN A 24 16.05 28.55 10.90
CA GLN A 24 16.99 29.33 10.10
C GLN A 24 16.26 30.25 9.11
N CYS A 25 15.27 29.73 8.37
CA CYS A 25 14.44 30.55 7.47
C CYS A 25 13.71 31.67 8.22
N LYS A 26 13.12 31.35 9.39
CA LYS A 26 12.47 32.35 10.26
C LYS A 26 13.43 33.45 10.70
N ARG A 27 14.65 33.11 11.13
CA ARG A 27 15.69 34.08 11.53
C ARG A 27 16.11 34.97 10.36
N ALA A 28 16.21 34.39 9.16
CA ALA A 28 16.52 35.11 7.92
C ALA A 28 15.34 35.93 7.37
N LYS A 29 14.17 35.90 8.02
CA LYS A 29 12.92 36.54 7.57
C LYS A 29 12.51 36.13 6.14
N CYS A 30 12.80 34.89 5.75
CA CYS A 30 12.39 34.32 4.48
C CYS A 30 11.37 33.20 4.66
N GLU A 31 10.53 33.00 3.66
CA GLU A 31 9.62 31.86 3.59
C GLU A 31 10.43 30.58 3.38
N ASN A 32 10.10 29.51 4.12
CA ASN A 32 10.74 28.21 3.92
C ASN A 32 10.19 27.55 2.65
N LYS A 33 11.02 27.47 1.62
CA LYS A 33 10.69 26.84 0.32
C LYS A 33 11.20 25.39 0.22
N TYR A 34 11.93 24.90 1.22
CA TYR A 34 12.56 23.59 1.19
C TYR A 34 11.58 22.50 1.61
N VAL A 35 11.60 21.38 0.89
CA VAL A 35 10.90 20.15 1.22
C VAL A 35 11.71 19.36 2.25
N GLY A 36 13.03 19.37 2.09
CA GLY A 36 14.00 18.72 2.96
C GLY A 36 14.56 19.63 4.06
N PHE A 37 15.75 19.26 4.54
CA PHE A 37 16.53 20.06 5.51
C PHE A 37 17.85 20.52 4.89
N LEU A 38 18.41 21.61 5.40
CA LEU A 38 19.67 22.17 4.92
C LEU A 38 20.87 21.62 5.70
N VAL A 39 21.91 21.22 4.98
CA VAL A 39 23.24 20.94 5.53
C VAL A 39 24.25 21.71 4.69
N ASN A 40 25.01 22.62 5.31
CA ASN A 40 25.96 23.50 4.64
C ASN A 40 25.35 24.27 3.43
N GLY A 41 24.08 24.67 3.55
CA GLY A 41 23.36 25.39 2.49
C GLY A 41 22.83 24.50 1.35
N GLN A 42 23.07 23.18 1.39
CA GLN A 42 22.51 22.23 0.44
C GLN A 42 21.27 21.55 1.03
N GLU A 43 20.20 21.47 0.24
CA GLU A 43 18.99 20.73 0.61
C GLU A 43 19.20 19.22 0.50
N ILE A 44 18.84 18.51 1.57
CA ILE A 44 18.81 17.06 1.65
C ILE A 44 17.36 16.63 1.85
N ILE A 45 16.85 15.83 0.91
CA ILE A 45 15.50 15.27 0.95
C ILE A 45 15.59 13.84 1.50
N SER A 46 14.96 13.61 2.66
CA SER A 46 14.82 12.27 3.23
C SER A 46 13.71 11.51 2.52
N LEU A 47 14.02 10.32 2.00
CA LEU A 47 13.05 9.40 1.43
C LEU A 47 12.81 8.23 2.38
N TYR A 48 11.56 7.77 2.43
CA TYR A 48 11.19 6.56 3.17
C TYR A 48 11.43 5.31 2.33
N ASP A 49 11.74 4.19 2.99
CA ASP A 49 11.76 2.90 2.32
C ASP A 49 10.33 2.50 1.93
N VAL A 50 10.13 2.34 0.61
CA VAL A 50 8.87 1.93 0.00
C VAL A 50 8.38 0.61 0.60
N LEU A 51 9.25 -0.37 0.83
CA LEU A 51 8.84 -1.67 1.38
C LEU A 51 8.21 -1.53 2.78
N HIS A 52 8.76 -0.64 3.62
CA HIS A 52 8.24 -0.40 4.96
C HIS A 52 6.87 0.29 4.94
N LEU A 53 6.65 1.24 4.03
CA LEU A 53 5.36 1.91 3.90
C LEU A 53 4.24 0.91 3.53
N PHE A 54 4.51 0.03 2.57
CA PHE A 54 3.53 -0.96 2.09
C PHE A 54 3.26 -2.05 3.13
N LYS A 55 4.26 -2.41 3.94
CA LYS A 55 4.04 -3.24 5.13
C LYS A 55 3.07 -2.58 6.11
N GLY A 56 3.19 -1.26 6.33
CA GLY A 56 2.25 -0.51 7.16
C GLY A 56 0.81 -0.63 6.66
N ILE A 57 0.60 -0.46 5.35
CA ILE A 57 -0.71 -0.63 4.70
C ILE A 57 -1.25 -2.04 4.93
N ARG A 58 -0.45 -3.08 4.65
CA ARG A 58 -0.84 -4.47 4.86
C ARG A 58 -1.21 -4.76 6.30
N ASN A 59 -0.40 -4.33 7.26
CA ASN A 59 -0.62 -4.62 8.68
C ASN A 59 -1.89 -3.95 9.20
N ASN A 60 -2.18 -2.73 8.75
CA ASN A 60 -3.46 -2.11 9.04
C ASN A 60 -4.61 -2.88 8.41
N LEU A 61 -4.50 -3.29 7.14
CA LEU A 61 -5.55 -4.03 6.44
C LEU A 61 -5.89 -5.38 7.09
N VAL A 62 -4.90 -6.06 7.67
CA VAL A 62 -5.10 -7.34 8.39
C VAL A 62 -6.04 -7.21 9.58
N THR A 63 -6.07 -6.04 10.23
CA THR A 63 -6.84 -5.82 11.46
C THR A 63 -8.02 -4.88 11.27
N LYS A 64 -8.06 -4.14 10.17
CA LYS A 64 -9.02 -3.07 9.88
C LYS A 64 -9.42 -3.12 8.42
N ASN A 65 -10.65 -2.71 8.13
CA ASN A 65 -11.08 -2.48 6.77
C ASN A 65 -10.59 -1.12 6.28
N LEU A 66 -10.39 -1.01 4.98
CA LEU A 66 -9.94 0.23 4.35
C LEU A 66 -11.02 0.75 3.40
N GLN A 67 -11.49 1.96 3.65
CA GLN A 67 -12.31 2.72 2.71
C GLN A 67 -11.44 3.71 1.93
N LEU A 68 -11.67 3.81 0.64
CA LEU A 68 -10.99 4.77 -0.24
C LEU A 68 -11.89 5.12 -1.44
N VAL A 69 -11.62 6.26 -2.06
CA VAL A 69 -12.23 6.61 -3.36
C VAL A 69 -11.26 6.23 -4.46
N LEU A 70 -11.67 5.32 -5.34
CA LEU A 70 -10.90 4.89 -6.49
C LEU A 70 -11.78 4.98 -7.73
N ASN A 71 -11.29 5.65 -8.78
CA ASN A 71 -12.07 5.93 -10.00
C ASN A 71 -13.44 6.55 -9.67
N GLU A 72 -13.45 7.56 -8.80
CA GLU A 72 -14.66 8.28 -8.35
C GLU A 72 -15.69 7.43 -7.57
N LYS A 73 -15.35 6.17 -7.26
CA LYS A 73 -16.20 5.27 -6.49
C LYS A 73 -15.64 5.04 -5.09
N LEU A 74 -16.49 5.16 -4.06
CA LEU A 74 -16.16 4.68 -2.73
C LEU A 74 -16.11 3.14 -2.74
N ILE A 75 -14.97 2.58 -2.39
CA ILE A 75 -14.74 1.13 -2.34
C ILE A 75 -14.21 0.71 -0.96
N THR A 76 -14.43 -0.54 -0.60
CA THR A 76 -13.95 -1.13 0.65
C THR A 76 -13.01 -2.31 0.38
N ALA A 77 -11.78 -2.20 0.85
CA ALA A 77 -10.82 -3.29 0.86
C ALA A 77 -10.85 -4.02 2.22
N LYS A 78 -10.92 -5.35 2.19
CA LYS A 78 -10.93 -6.19 3.39
C LYS A 78 -9.89 -7.30 3.29
N TRP A 79 -9.19 -7.59 4.38
CA TRP A 79 -8.25 -8.71 4.41
C TRP A 79 -8.95 -10.07 4.25
N GLU A 80 -10.17 -10.18 4.74
CA GLU A 80 -10.99 -11.39 4.59
C GLU A 80 -11.13 -11.83 3.12
N HIS A 81 -11.31 -10.88 2.20
CA HIS A 81 -11.38 -11.18 0.76
C HIS A 81 -10.07 -11.79 0.22
N VAL A 82 -8.92 -11.35 0.73
CA VAL A 82 -7.61 -11.93 0.39
C VAL A 82 -7.50 -13.36 0.92
N GLN A 83 -7.99 -13.61 2.15
CA GLN A 83 -8.02 -14.95 2.74
C GLN A 83 -8.92 -15.90 1.95
N GLN A 84 -10.12 -15.46 1.59
CA GLN A 84 -11.06 -16.23 0.77
C GLN A 84 -10.48 -16.55 -0.61
N PHE A 85 -9.89 -15.56 -1.29
CA PHE A 85 -9.24 -15.77 -2.58
C PHE A 85 -8.07 -16.76 -2.48
N TYR A 86 -7.22 -16.63 -1.45
CA TYR A 86 -6.11 -17.54 -1.23
C TYR A 86 -6.58 -18.98 -1.00
N LEU A 87 -7.58 -19.17 -0.13
CA LEU A 87 -8.12 -20.50 0.15
C LEU A 87 -8.68 -21.13 -1.13
N LEU A 88 -9.44 -20.35 -1.92
CA LEU A 88 -9.97 -20.79 -3.22
C LEU A 88 -8.86 -21.19 -4.20
N ASP A 89 -7.80 -20.38 -4.31
CA ASP A 89 -6.64 -20.68 -5.16
C ASP A 89 -5.88 -21.93 -4.70
N THR A 90 -5.88 -22.24 -3.40
CA THR A 90 -5.20 -23.43 -2.85
C THR A 90 -6.01 -24.72 -2.90
N MET A 91 -7.30 -24.68 -3.26
CA MET A 91 -8.14 -25.89 -3.34
C MET A 91 -7.81 -26.76 -4.58
N ASP A 92 -7.07 -26.22 -5.54
CA ASP A 92 -6.70 -26.90 -6.77
C ASP A 92 -5.16 -26.91 -6.93
N ASP A 93 -4.61 -28.02 -7.44
CA ASP A 93 -3.18 -28.16 -7.69
C ASP A 93 -2.68 -27.23 -8.82
N THR A 94 -3.59 -26.71 -9.65
CA THR A 94 -3.34 -25.75 -10.75
C THR A 94 -3.44 -24.29 -10.30
N ARG A 95 -2.80 -23.99 -9.15
CA ARG A 95 -2.79 -22.66 -8.54
C ARG A 95 -2.42 -21.55 -9.51
N LEU A 96 -3.20 -20.48 -9.51
CA LEU A 96 -2.97 -19.27 -10.30
C LEU A 96 -1.96 -18.34 -9.60
N CYS A 97 -1.91 -18.38 -8.26
CA CYS A 97 -1.01 -17.58 -7.43
C CYS A 97 -0.05 -18.45 -6.59
N PRO A 98 0.78 -19.33 -7.19
CA PRO A 98 1.58 -20.33 -6.45
C PRO A 98 2.61 -19.74 -5.49
N LYS A 99 2.98 -18.45 -5.66
CA LYS A 99 3.93 -17.75 -4.79
C LYS A 99 3.26 -17.12 -3.56
N LEU A 100 1.94 -16.99 -3.56
CA LEU A 100 1.17 -16.66 -2.37
C LEU A 100 1.09 -17.94 -1.52
N THR A 101 1.40 -17.83 -0.24
CA THR A 101 1.52 -18.98 0.70
C THR A 101 0.93 -18.61 2.04
N ASP A 102 0.79 -19.58 2.96
CA ASP A 102 0.18 -19.35 4.27
C ASP A 102 0.87 -18.23 5.04
N GLY A 103 2.21 -18.14 4.98
CA GLY A 103 2.96 -17.06 5.64
C GLY A 103 2.61 -15.66 5.11
N HIS A 104 2.10 -15.54 3.89
CA HIS A 104 1.64 -14.26 3.36
C HIS A 104 0.30 -13.83 3.96
N VAL A 105 -0.58 -14.80 4.16
CA VAL A 105 -2.02 -14.60 4.41
C VAL A 105 -2.36 -14.76 5.90
N PHE A 106 -1.92 -15.86 6.50
CA PHE A 106 -2.12 -16.25 7.88
C PHE A 106 -0.82 -16.02 8.66
N ALA A 107 -0.69 -14.81 9.21
CA ALA A 107 0.54 -14.42 9.90
C ALA A 107 0.61 -15.04 11.30
N GLU A 108 1.09 -16.28 11.40
CA GLU A 108 1.42 -16.92 12.69
C GLU A 108 2.84 -16.59 13.19
N LYS A 109 3.72 -16.06 12.32
CA LYS A 109 5.13 -15.73 12.63
C LYS A 109 5.57 -14.40 12.02
N PRO A 110 6.59 -13.72 12.59
CA PRO A 110 7.19 -12.54 11.98
C PRO A 110 7.84 -12.93 10.64
N ASN A 111 7.23 -12.50 9.54
CA ASN A 111 7.70 -12.80 8.19
C ASN A 111 8.64 -11.72 7.65
N LYS A 112 9.57 -12.12 6.76
CA LYS A 112 10.52 -11.20 6.10
C LYS A 112 9.79 -10.16 5.26
N MET A 113 10.33 -8.95 5.15
CA MET A 113 9.71 -7.81 4.43
C MET A 113 9.32 -8.13 2.98
N ALA A 114 10.16 -8.88 2.25
CA ALA A 114 9.92 -9.28 0.87
C ALA A 114 8.71 -10.23 0.72
N ILE A 115 8.39 -10.99 1.76
CA ILE A 115 7.20 -11.86 1.81
C ILE A 115 5.97 -10.96 1.89
N MET A 116 5.96 -9.91 2.70
CA MET A 116 4.75 -9.09 2.90
C MET A 116 4.26 -8.34 1.63
N ALA A 117 5.16 -7.99 0.72
CA ALA A 117 4.80 -7.34 -0.54
C ALA A 117 4.14 -8.29 -1.56
N GLU A 118 4.21 -9.61 -1.33
CA GLU A 118 3.69 -10.64 -2.24
C GLU A 118 2.19 -10.51 -2.50
N VAL A 119 1.45 -10.19 -1.45
CA VAL A 119 -0.01 -10.05 -1.46
C VAL A 119 -0.43 -8.92 -2.40
N PHE A 120 0.42 -7.92 -2.57
CA PHE A 120 0.19 -6.78 -3.45
C PHE A 120 0.74 -6.98 -4.85
N ARG A 121 1.18 -8.17 -5.23
CA ARG A 121 1.67 -8.38 -6.59
C ARG A 121 0.55 -8.37 -7.63
N HIS A 122 0.95 -7.98 -8.83
CA HIS A 122 0.17 -7.91 -10.06
C HIS A 122 -0.75 -9.08 -10.38
N GLN A 123 -0.49 -10.29 -9.89
CA GLN A 123 -1.37 -11.43 -10.18
C GLN A 123 -2.58 -11.50 -9.24
N VAL A 124 -2.42 -11.11 -7.98
CA VAL A 124 -3.46 -11.26 -6.95
C VAL A 124 -4.66 -10.37 -7.26
N GLY A 125 -4.43 -9.06 -7.46
CA GLY A 125 -5.50 -8.09 -7.67
C GLY A 125 -6.40 -8.37 -8.89
N PRO A 126 -5.87 -8.55 -10.10
CA PRO A 126 -6.66 -8.84 -11.30
C PRO A 126 -7.42 -10.17 -11.22
N LEU A 127 -6.79 -11.22 -10.68
CA LEU A 127 -7.44 -12.52 -10.54
C LEU A 127 -8.58 -12.44 -9.54
N MET A 128 -8.34 -11.83 -8.37
CA MET A 128 -9.38 -11.64 -7.38
C MET A 128 -10.56 -10.83 -7.93
N LYS A 129 -10.27 -9.72 -8.64
CA LYS A 129 -11.28 -8.92 -9.34
C LYS A 129 -12.07 -9.72 -10.38
N ARG A 130 -11.41 -10.59 -11.14
CA ARG A 130 -12.05 -11.40 -12.18
C ARG A 130 -12.91 -12.52 -11.60
N ILE A 131 -12.38 -13.25 -10.62
CA ILE A 131 -13.04 -14.40 -10.01
C ILE A 131 -14.26 -13.98 -9.18
N SER A 132 -14.21 -12.83 -8.50
CA SER A 132 -15.37 -12.29 -7.76
C SER A 132 -16.57 -11.92 -8.64
N GLN A 133 -16.37 -11.87 -9.97
CA GLN A 133 -17.44 -11.57 -10.93
C GLN A 133 -18.02 -12.83 -11.58
N TRP A 134 -17.46 -14.01 -11.30
CA TRP A 134 -17.98 -15.26 -11.82
C TRP A 134 -19.19 -15.71 -11.00
N ASP A 135 -20.31 -15.91 -11.68
CA ASP A 135 -21.44 -16.62 -11.10
C ASP A 135 -21.14 -18.12 -11.15
N THR A 136 -20.75 -18.67 -9.99
CA THR A 136 -20.35 -20.07 -9.89
C THR A 136 -21.52 -21.00 -9.53
N ASN A 137 -22.73 -20.46 -9.25
CA ASN A 137 -23.87 -21.22 -8.69
C ASN A 137 -23.44 -22.19 -7.55
N SER A 138 -22.37 -21.83 -6.83
CA SER A 138 -21.68 -22.67 -5.86
C SER A 138 -21.49 -21.87 -4.58
N LYS A 139 -21.56 -22.57 -3.45
CA LYS A 139 -21.19 -22.00 -2.15
C LYS A 139 -19.68 -21.73 -2.03
N TYR A 140 -18.89 -22.26 -2.96
CA TYR A 140 -17.44 -22.09 -3.05
C TYR A 140 -17.12 -21.06 -4.13
N GLY A 141 -17.45 -19.81 -3.84
CA GLY A 141 -17.19 -18.66 -4.70
C GLY A 141 -16.61 -17.52 -3.89
N LEU A 142 -15.92 -16.62 -4.57
CA LEU A 142 -15.46 -15.39 -3.96
C LEU A 142 -16.62 -14.39 -3.93
N VAL A 143 -16.84 -13.73 -2.79
CA VAL A 143 -17.96 -12.77 -2.66
C VAL A 143 -17.81 -11.61 -3.66
N PRO A 144 -18.90 -11.08 -4.24
CA PRO A 144 -18.82 -10.00 -5.23
C PRO A 144 -18.06 -8.75 -4.75
N GLU A 145 -18.13 -8.45 -3.45
CA GLU A 145 -17.46 -7.35 -2.77
C GLU A 145 -15.93 -7.48 -2.82
N ALA A 146 -15.39 -8.70 -2.97
CA ALA A 146 -13.96 -8.92 -3.12
C ALA A 146 -13.38 -8.25 -4.37
N LYS A 147 -14.23 -7.93 -5.35
CA LYS A 147 -13.87 -7.11 -6.52
C LYS A 147 -13.18 -5.81 -6.10
N GLU A 148 -13.72 -5.16 -5.06
CA GLU A 148 -13.24 -3.87 -4.57
C GLU A 148 -11.85 -3.99 -3.94
N THR A 149 -11.61 -5.09 -3.22
CA THR A 149 -10.27 -5.39 -2.70
C THR A 149 -9.29 -5.70 -3.84
N GLY A 150 -9.74 -6.36 -4.90
CA GLY A 150 -8.93 -6.62 -6.09
C GLY A 150 -8.51 -5.34 -6.81
N GLU A 151 -9.42 -4.36 -6.90
CA GLU A 151 -9.14 -3.02 -7.44
C GLU A 151 -8.14 -2.25 -6.59
N PHE A 152 -8.28 -2.30 -5.27
CA PHE A 152 -7.31 -1.73 -4.35
C PHE A 152 -5.92 -2.37 -4.48
N ILE A 153 -5.82 -3.70 -4.52
CA ILE A 153 -4.54 -4.40 -4.68
C ILE A 153 -3.86 -4.03 -6.00
N LEU A 154 -4.62 -3.90 -7.08
CA LEU A 154 -4.12 -3.43 -8.38
C LEU A 154 -3.53 -2.02 -8.33
N PHE A 155 -4.21 -1.11 -7.62
CA PHE A 155 -3.71 0.24 -7.40
C PHE A 155 -2.41 0.24 -6.61
N ILE A 156 -2.34 -0.53 -5.52
CA ILE A 156 -1.16 -0.66 -4.68
C ILE A 156 0.01 -1.31 -5.45
N ASP A 157 -0.22 -2.36 -6.23
CA ASP A 157 0.81 -2.97 -7.11
C ASP A 157 1.44 -1.94 -8.04
N SER A 158 0.59 -1.15 -8.71
CA SER A 158 1.03 -0.10 -9.64
C SER A 158 1.83 0.99 -8.91
N LEU A 159 1.39 1.38 -7.70
CA LEU A 159 2.10 2.36 -6.88
C LEU A 159 3.46 1.83 -6.44
N PHE A 160 3.52 0.58 -5.99
CA PHE A 160 4.76 -0.07 -5.58
C PHE A 160 5.76 -0.15 -6.73
N ASP A 161 5.30 -0.63 -7.89
CA ASP A 161 6.12 -0.76 -9.09
C ASP A 161 6.70 0.59 -9.52
N SER A 162 5.91 1.67 -9.42
CA SER A 162 6.32 3.04 -9.76
C SER A 162 7.41 3.63 -8.86
N LEU A 163 7.59 3.07 -7.66
CA LEU A 163 8.52 3.59 -6.64
C LEU A 163 9.72 2.67 -6.40
N ASN A 164 9.60 1.37 -6.68
CA ASN A 164 10.59 0.37 -6.26
C ASN A 164 11.15 -0.50 -7.40
N ARG A 165 10.98 -0.09 -8.68
CA ARG A 165 11.59 -0.76 -9.82
C ARG A 165 12.34 0.20 -10.73
N ASN A 166 13.39 -0.31 -11.37
CA ASN A 166 14.28 0.45 -12.22
C ASN A 166 14.62 -0.28 -13.53
N ASN A 167 13.66 -1.01 -14.10
CA ASN A 167 13.91 -1.73 -15.34
C ASN A 167 14.29 -0.73 -16.44
N LYS A 168 15.43 -0.95 -17.10
CA LYS A 168 15.90 -0.10 -18.22
C LYS A 168 14.87 -0.01 -19.36
N GLN A 169 14.08 -1.07 -19.55
CA GLN A 169 12.95 -1.11 -20.48
C GLN A 169 11.69 -1.45 -19.68
N ALA A 170 10.72 -0.55 -19.71
CA ALA A 170 9.41 -0.83 -19.11
C ALA A 170 8.65 -1.83 -19.99
N PRO A 171 8.01 -2.86 -19.41
CA PRO A 171 7.05 -3.68 -20.14
C PRO A 171 5.90 -2.80 -20.66
N SER A 172 5.45 -3.04 -21.89
CA SER A 172 4.29 -2.31 -22.46
C SER A 172 3.04 -2.42 -21.59
N ILE A 173 2.86 -3.58 -20.94
CA ILE A 173 1.71 -3.91 -20.08
C ILE A 173 1.76 -3.16 -18.74
N ASN A 174 2.95 -2.74 -18.29
CA ASN A 174 3.11 -2.00 -17.04
C ASN A 174 4.26 -0.98 -17.16
N PRO A 175 3.98 0.20 -17.74
CA PRO A 175 4.97 1.25 -17.96
C PRO A 175 5.61 1.79 -16.67
N LEU A 176 4.91 1.67 -15.53
CA LEU A 176 5.37 2.14 -14.22
C LEU A 176 6.52 1.28 -13.65
N LYS A 177 6.85 0.14 -14.26
CA LYS A 177 8.03 -0.65 -13.86
C LYS A 177 9.36 -0.09 -14.41
N GLY A 178 9.29 0.87 -15.32
CA GLY A 178 10.46 1.45 -15.96
C GLY A 178 11.10 2.57 -15.15
N SER A 179 12.30 2.98 -15.53
CA SER A 179 12.92 4.19 -14.98
C SER A 179 12.07 5.44 -15.24
N ILE A 180 12.10 6.37 -14.28
CA ILE A 180 11.50 7.69 -14.42
C ILE A 180 12.25 8.46 -15.52
N THR A 181 11.51 8.93 -16.52
CA THR A 181 12.00 9.79 -17.60
C THR A 181 11.02 10.93 -17.84
N ARG A 182 11.46 11.98 -18.57
CA ARG A 182 10.60 13.12 -18.92
C ARG A 182 9.31 12.74 -19.65
N ASN A 183 9.29 11.59 -20.32
CA ASN A 183 8.14 11.12 -21.11
C ASN A 183 7.39 9.97 -20.43
N SER A 184 7.81 9.56 -19.22
CA SER A 184 7.16 8.47 -18.50
C SER A 184 5.85 8.93 -17.86
N THR A 185 4.92 8.01 -17.64
CA THR A 185 3.60 8.31 -17.06
C THR A 185 3.63 8.43 -15.52
N HIS A 186 4.81 8.35 -14.89
CA HIS A 186 4.96 8.36 -13.43
C HIS A 186 4.36 9.61 -12.79
N GLU A 187 4.66 10.81 -13.32
CA GLU A 187 4.18 12.06 -12.70
C GLU A 187 2.64 12.15 -12.69
N ILE A 188 2.02 11.82 -13.82
CA ILE A 188 0.55 11.81 -13.97
C ILE A 188 -0.03 10.79 -12.96
N PHE A 189 0.51 9.58 -12.96
CA PHE A 189 0.07 8.53 -12.05
C PHE A 189 0.22 8.94 -10.57
N TRP A 190 1.33 9.56 -10.18
CA TRP A 190 1.56 10.00 -8.80
C TRP A 190 0.60 11.10 -8.37
N ARG A 191 0.29 12.06 -9.24
CA ARG A 191 -0.71 13.10 -8.95
C ARG A 191 -2.09 12.49 -8.65
N ASP A 192 -2.46 11.44 -9.35
CA ASP A 192 -3.73 10.74 -9.10
C ASP A 192 -3.64 9.82 -7.88
N ALA A 193 -2.51 9.14 -7.69
CA ALA A 193 -2.28 8.29 -6.53
C ALA A 193 -2.32 9.07 -5.21
N ILE A 194 -1.80 10.31 -5.19
CA ILE A 194 -1.89 11.20 -4.01
C ILE A 194 -3.35 11.43 -3.65
N LYS A 195 -4.22 11.80 -4.62
CA LYS A 195 -5.64 12.02 -4.38
C LYS A 195 -6.33 10.77 -3.81
N VAL A 196 -6.00 9.59 -4.35
CA VAL A 196 -6.53 8.31 -3.85
C VAL A 196 -6.08 8.07 -2.41
N MET A 197 -4.78 8.22 -2.13
CA MET A 197 -4.21 8.01 -0.80
C MET A 197 -4.77 8.97 0.25
N GLU A 198 -5.06 10.22 -0.10
CA GLU A 198 -5.71 11.20 0.80
C GLU A 198 -7.11 10.77 1.26
N THR A 199 -7.79 9.92 0.48
CA THR A 199 -9.11 9.39 0.85
C THR A 199 -9.06 8.11 1.69
N MET A 200 -7.89 7.49 1.86
CA MET A 200 -7.73 6.23 2.58
C MET A 200 -8.03 6.39 4.06
N LYS A 201 -9.01 5.61 4.55
CA LYS A 201 -9.39 5.58 5.96
C LYS A 201 -9.52 4.13 6.44
N PHE A 202 -8.66 3.75 7.38
CA PHE A 202 -8.76 2.47 8.07
C PHE A 202 -9.76 2.56 9.22
N TYR A 203 -10.66 1.59 9.33
CA TYR A 203 -11.67 1.51 10.39
C TYR A 203 -11.90 0.06 10.83
N ASP A 204 -12.36 -0.11 12.06
CA ASP A 204 -12.75 -1.41 12.60
C ASP A 204 -14.27 -1.52 12.55
N GLU A 205 -14.80 -2.58 11.95
CA GLU A 205 -16.26 -2.81 11.93
C GLU A 205 -16.83 -3.02 13.34
N ARG A 206 -16.01 -3.51 14.29
CA ARG A 206 -16.45 -3.74 15.68
C ARG A 206 -16.77 -2.44 16.41
N TYR A 207 -16.18 -1.31 16.02
CA TYR A 207 -16.44 0.00 16.61
C TYR A 207 -17.55 0.79 15.88
N LEU A 208 -18.18 0.24 14.83
CA LEU A 208 -19.36 0.84 14.19
C LEU A 208 -20.68 0.44 14.87
N LEU A 209 -20.69 -0.66 15.64
CA LEU A 209 -21.87 -1.15 16.37
C LEU A 209 -22.39 -0.22 17.49
N PRO A 210 -21.57 0.54 18.25
CA PRO A 210 -22.10 1.41 19.29
C PRO A 210 -22.83 2.67 18.77
N CYS A 211 -22.53 3.12 17.54
CA CYS A 211 -23.11 4.36 17.01
C CYS A 211 -24.46 4.14 16.30
N LEU A 212 -24.72 2.94 15.77
CA LEU A 212 -25.99 2.64 15.08
C LEU A 212 -27.09 2.13 16.03
N LEU A 213 -26.74 1.67 17.23
CA LEU A 213 -27.70 1.26 18.26
C LEU A 213 -28.15 2.41 19.19
N ALA A 214 -27.61 3.62 18.99
CA ALA A 214 -27.98 4.82 19.75
C ALA A 214 -29.06 5.68 19.06
N GLN A 215 -29.68 5.18 17.98
CA GLN A 215 -30.70 5.90 17.19
C GLN A 215 -32.00 5.09 17.01
N THR A 216 -32.27 4.11 17.87
CA THR A 216 -33.57 3.40 17.92
C THR A 216 -34.26 3.61 19.25
#